data_AF-A0A2A2IEQ3-F1
#
_entry.id   AF-A0A2A2IEQ3-F1
#
_cell.length_a   1.000
_cell.length_b   1.000
_cell.length_c   1.000
_cell.angle_alpha   90.00
_cell.angle_beta   90.00
_cell.angle_gamma   90.00
#
_symmetry.space_group_name_H-M   'P 1'
#
loop_
_entity.id
_entity.type
_entity.pdbx_description
1 polymer ?
#
loop_
_entity_poly.entity_id
_entity_poly.type
_entity_poly.pdbx_seq_one_letter_code
_entity_poly.pdbx_strand_id
1 'polypeptide(L)'
;MKEEKFEKWMPFIERWVPLCMGLFVTAGAAVVATYAIYIFQDEFIWDFIIAAAIVIVAYTTYYLLKLKRKKDYTPEFDERTMKNVFKFFAGVSFVFIFLFFIFLGGVTLLGYHTVSLLHLWIFALLYFFISGIGLFIVKRR
;
A
#
# COMPACT_ATOMS: atom_id res chain seq x y z
N MET A 1 9.10 25.49 9.82
CA MET A 1 8.33 25.60 8.56
C MET A 1 7.87 24.25 7.97
N LYS A 2 8.73 23.23 7.76
CA LYS A 2 8.26 21.91 7.27
C LYS A 2 7.48 21.10 8.32
N GLU A 3 7.78 21.26 9.61
CA GLU A 3 7.15 20.52 10.70
C GLU A 3 5.73 21.01 11.00
N GLU A 4 5.52 22.33 11.15
CA GLU A 4 4.18 22.95 11.28
C GLU A 4 3.19 22.54 10.18
N LYS A 5 3.68 22.40 8.94
CA LYS A 5 2.81 22.03 7.82
C LYS A 5 2.36 20.58 7.95
N PHE A 6 3.20 19.67 8.42
CA PHE A 6 2.86 18.24 8.58
C PHE A 6 1.88 18.04 9.75
N GLU A 7 2.08 18.78 10.84
CA GLU A 7 1.20 18.83 12.02
C GLU A 7 -0.24 19.20 11.65
N LYS A 8 -0.41 20.18 10.75
CA LYS A 8 -1.72 20.60 10.25
C LYS A 8 -2.48 19.52 9.48
N TRP A 9 -1.80 18.62 8.76
CA TRP A 9 -2.44 17.58 7.92
C TRP A 9 -2.62 16.25 8.66
N MET A 10 -1.96 16.07 9.80
CA MET A 10 -2.00 14.85 10.62
C MET A 10 -3.40 14.38 11.02
N PRO A 11 -4.27 15.23 11.62
CA PRO A 11 -5.64 14.83 11.95
C PRO A 11 -6.48 14.51 10.70
N PHE A 12 -6.13 15.08 9.54
CA PHE A 12 -6.77 14.70 8.28
C PHE A 12 -6.31 13.32 7.82
N ILE A 13 -5.01 13.02 7.86
CA ILE A 13 -4.45 11.73 7.43
C ILE A 13 -5.01 10.59 8.29
N GLU A 14 -4.92 10.70 9.62
CA GLU A 14 -5.42 9.67 10.54
C GLU A 14 -6.90 9.38 10.36
N ARG A 15 -7.68 10.41 10.03
CA ARG A 15 -9.11 10.29 9.76
C ARG A 15 -9.41 9.41 8.54
N TRP A 16 -8.51 9.31 7.57
CA TRP A 16 -8.71 8.54 6.33
C TRP A 16 -7.91 7.23 6.28
N VAL A 17 -6.85 7.09 7.09
CA VAL A 17 -5.98 5.91 7.13
C VAL A 17 -6.76 4.59 7.30
N PRO A 18 -7.73 4.46 8.23
CA PRO A 18 -8.47 3.20 8.40
C PRO A 18 -9.31 2.84 7.17
N LEU A 19 -9.91 3.83 6.50
CA LEU A 19 -10.63 3.62 5.25
C LEU A 19 -9.68 3.11 4.17
N CYS A 20 -8.58 3.80 3.95
CA CYS A 20 -7.58 3.41 2.96
C CYS A 20 -7.05 2.00 3.25
N MET A 21 -6.74 1.69 4.51
CA MET A 21 -6.25 0.37 4.90
C MET A 21 -7.29 -0.74 4.60
N GLY A 22 -8.56 -0.52 4.97
CA GLY A 22 -9.65 -1.46 4.65
C GLY A 22 -9.81 -1.69 3.15
N LEU A 23 -9.71 -0.63 2.34
CA LEU A 23 -9.75 -0.72 0.88
C LEU A 23 -8.58 -1.52 0.31
N PHE A 24 -7.35 -1.21 0.74
CA PHE A 24 -6.16 -1.91 0.23
C PHE A 24 -6.14 -3.39 0.61
N VAL A 25 -6.56 -3.73 1.83
CA VAL A 25 -6.61 -5.13 2.28
C VAL A 25 -7.66 -5.92 1.51
N THR A 26 -8.86 -5.36 1.33
CA THR A 26 -9.95 -6.04 0.60
C THR A 26 -9.64 -6.20 -0.89
N ALA A 27 -9.13 -5.15 -1.55
CA ALA A 27 -8.71 -5.22 -2.93
C ALA A 27 -7.52 -6.18 -3.12
N GLY A 28 -6.52 -6.10 -2.24
CA GLY A 28 -5.35 -6.98 -2.29
C GLY A 28 -5.73 -8.46 -2.11
N ALA A 29 -6.59 -8.77 -1.13
CA ALA A 29 -7.05 -10.14 -0.90
C ALA A 29 -7.82 -10.70 -2.10
N ALA A 30 -8.67 -9.90 -2.73
CA ALA A 30 -9.44 -10.32 -3.91
C ALA A 30 -8.53 -10.62 -5.12
N VAL A 31 -7.52 -9.78 -5.35
CA VAL A 31 -6.52 -10.00 -6.40
C VAL A 31 -5.71 -11.25 -6.10
N VAL A 32 -5.19 -11.41 -4.88
CA VAL A 32 -4.40 -12.60 -4.51
C VAL A 32 -5.24 -13.88 -4.65
N ALA A 33 -6.50 -13.88 -4.21
CA ALA A 33 -7.40 -15.02 -4.32
C ALA A 33 -7.68 -15.40 -5.78
N THR A 34 -7.96 -14.41 -6.64
CA THR A 34 -8.24 -14.66 -8.07
C THR A 34 -7.02 -15.20 -8.81
N TYR A 35 -5.83 -14.65 -8.56
CA TYR A 35 -4.59 -15.19 -9.14
C TYR A 35 -4.25 -16.58 -8.60
N ALA A 36 -4.48 -16.84 -7.31
CA ALA A 36 -4.28 -18.17 -6.74
C ALA A 36 -5.18 -19.20 -7.41
N ILE A 37 -6.49 -18.91 -7.54
CA ILE A 37 -7.45 -19.79 -8.23
C ILE A 37 -7.03 -20.01 -9.69
N TYR A 38 -6.65 -18.95 -10.40
CA TYR A 38 -6.17 -19.05 -11.78
C TYR A 38 -4.97 -19.99 -11.91
N ILE A 39 -4.01 -19.97 -10.98
CA ILE A 39 -2.85 -20.87 -11.01
C ILE A 39 -3.24 -22.34 -10.77
N PHE A 40 -4.27 -22.60 -9.96
CA PHE A 40 -4.65 -23.98 -9.60
C PHE A 40 -5.74 -24.57 -10.50
N GLN A 41 -6.56 -23.74 -11.13
CA GLN A 41 -7.76 -24.15 -11.87
C GLN A 41 -7.79 -23.64 -13.32
N ASP A 42 -6.81 -22.82 -13.74
CA ASP A 42 -6.73 -22.15 -15.05
C ASP A 42 -7.94 -21.28 -15.42
N GLU A 43 -8.86 -21.05 -14.48
CA GLU A 43 -10.05 -20.23 -14.63
C GLU A 43 -9.93 -18.90 -13.88
N PHE A 44 -10.28 -17.82 -14.57
CA PHE A 44 -10.30 -16.48 -13.97
C PHE A 44 -11.71 -16.14 -13.49
N ILE A 45 -11.94 -16.18 -12.18
CA ILE A 45 -13.27 -15.97 -11.57
C ILE A 45 -13.52 -14.48 -11.32
N TRP A 46 -14.28 -13.86 -12.21
CA TRP A 46 -14.68 -12.44 -12.11
C TRP A 46 -15.58 -12.15 -10.91
N ASP A 47 -16.36 -13.14 -10.45
CA ASP A 47 -17.30 -12.98 -9.35
C ASP A 47 -16.62 -12.52 -8.05
N PHE A 48 -15.38 -12.97 -7.80
CA PHE A 48 -14.60 -12.54 -6.63
C PHE A 48 -14.24 -11.06 -6.66
N ILE A 49 -13.93 -10.52 -7.85
CA ILE A 49 -13.61 -9.10 -8.03
C ILE A 49 -14.88 -8.26 -7.83
N ILE A 50 -16.00 -8.71 -8.38
CA ILE A 50 -17.29 -8.04 -8.22
C ILE A 50 -17.72 -8.03 -6.75
N ALA A 51 -17.61 -9.16 -6.05
CA ALA A 51 -17.92 -9.26 -4.63
C ALA A 51 -17.04 -8.31 -3.79
N ALA A 52 -15.73 -8.26 -4.08
CA ALA A 52 -14.82 -7.34 -3.42
C ALA A 52 -15.19 -5.87 -3.66
N ALA A 53 -15.59 -5.51 -4.88
CA ALA A 53 -16.05 -4.17 -5.21
C ALA A 53 -17.29 -3.76 -4.40
N ILE A 54 -18.26 -4.67 -4.24
CA ILE A 54 -19.46 -4.43 -3.43
C ILE A 54 -19.09 -4.19 -1.96
N VAL A 55 -18.21 -5.03 -1.40
CA VAL A 55 -17.72 -4.88 -0.01
C VAL A 55 -17.01 -3.55 0.18
N ILE A 56 -16.18 -3.14 -0.78
CA ILE A 56 -15.48 -1.85 -0.78
C ILE A 56 -16.48 -0.69 -0.73
N VAL A 57 -17.53 -0.72 -1.55
CA VAL A 57 -18.56 0.34 -1.58
C VAL A 57 -19.32 0.38 -0.26
N ALA A 58 -19.73 -0.77 0.27
CA ALA A 58 -20.45 -0.85 1.54
C ALA A 58 -19.59 -0.35 2.71
N TYR A 59 -18.33 -0.78 2.79
CA TYR A 59 -17.38 -0.36 3.82
C TYR A 59 -17.09 1.15 3.75
N THR A 60 -16.87 1.67 2.54
CA THR A 60 -16.66 3.11 2.31
C THR A 60 -17.86 3.91 2.80
N THR A 61 -19.07 3.49 2.44
CA THR A 61 -20.31 4.15 2.84
C THR A 61 -20.48 4.15 4.36
N TYR A 62 -20.29 3.00 5.00
CA TYR A 62 -20.33 2.87 6.46
C TYR A 62 -19.31 3.80 7.14
N TYR A 63 -18.08 3.83 6.63
CA TYR A 63 -17.02 4.65 7.22
C TYR A 63 -17.28 6.14 7.05
N LEU A 64 -17.80 6.58 5.89
CA LEU A 64 -18.23 7.97 5.66
C LEU A 64 -19.33 8.40 6.64
N LEU A 65 -20.30 7.52 6.92
CA LEU A 65 -21.34 7.80 7.91
C LEU A 65 -20.76 7.89 9.33
N LYS A 66 -19.83 6.99 9.68
CA LYS A 66 -19.11 7.01 10.96
C LYS A 66 -18.29 8.30 11.14
N LEU A 67 -17.61 8.74 10.09
CA LEU A 67 -16.81 9.97 10.03
C LEU A 67 -17.64 11.23 10.27
N LYS A 68 -18.88 11.25 9.78
CA LYS A 68 -19.82 12.36 10.03
C LYS A 68 -20.32 12.38 11.47
N ARG A 69 -20.30 11.23 12.17
CA ARG A 69 -20.83 11.08 13.54
C ARG A 69 -19.78 11.31 14.63
N LYS A 70 -18.48 11.11 14.36
CA LYS A 70 -17.41 11.43 15.32
C LYS A 70 -17.33 12.96 15.53
N LYS A 71 -17.45 13.39 16.78
CA LYS A 71 -17.41 14.81 17.20
C LYS A 71 -16.05 15.23 17.77
N ASP A 72 -15.16 14.27 18.00
CA ASP A 72 -13.87 14.45 18.66
C ASP A 72 -12.71 14.30 17.65
N TYR A 73 -11.75 15.22 17.68
CA TYR A 73 -10.61 15.30 16.77
C TYR A 73 -9.30 14.81 17.41
N THR A 74 -9.41 14.05 18.49
CA THR A 74 -8.25 13.50 19.18
C THR A 74 -7.52 12.53 18.26
N PRO A 75 -6.23 12.78 17.98
CA PRO A 75 -5.44 11.90 17.11
C PRO A 75 -5.31 10.52 17.75
N GLU A 76 -5.50 9.48 16.93
CA GLU A 76 -5.39 8.07 17.35
C GLU A 76 -3.92 7.60 17.35
N PHE A 77 -3.02 8.34 16.68
CA PHE A 77 -1.59 8.06 16.68
C PHE A 77 -0.77 9.23 17.24
N ASP A 78 0.31 8.88 17.94
CA ASP A 78 1.32 9.84 18.34
C ASP A 78 2.07 10.34 17.09
N GLU A 79 2.22 11.66 16.97
CA GLU A 79 2.90 12.35 15.87
C GLU A 79 4.30 11.77 15.59
N ARG A 80 4.96 11.33 16.66
CA ARG A 80 6.28 10.69 16.61
C ARG A 80 6.27 9.41 15.79
N THR A 81 5.22 8.60 15.93
CA THR A 81 5.07 7.32 15.21
C THR A 81 4.89 7.58 13.73
N MET A 82 4.03 8.55 13.37
CA MET A 82 3.80 8.86 11.95
C MET A 82 5.05 9.44 11.28
N LYS A 83 5.82 10.29 11.98
CA LYS A 83 7.07 10.85 11.43
C LYS A 83 8.11 9.76 11.16
N ASN A 84 8.22 8.77 12.05
CA ASN A 84 9.12 7.62 11.84
C ASN A 84 8.67 6.76 10.66
N VAL A 85 7.36 6.47 10.56
CA VAL A 85 6.78 5.72 9.44
C VAL A 85 7.01 6.44 8.11
N PHE A 86 6.79 7.76 8.06
CA PHE A 86 7.00 8.55 6.85
C PHE A 86 8.47 8.56 6.41
N LYS A 87 9.41 8.76 7.34
CA LYS A 87 10.85 8.70 7.05
C LYS A 87 11.27 7.32 6.53
N PHE A 88 10.73 6.26 7.13
CA PHE A 88 10.99 4.89 6.69
C PHE A 88 10.51 4.68 5.24
N PHE A 89 9.26 5.00 4.94
CA PHE A 89 8.72 4.85 3.58
C PHE A 89 9.48 5.68 2.54
N ALA A 90 9.84 6.92 2.87
CA ALA A 90 10.64 7.76 1.99
C ALA A 90 12.00 7.11 1.70
N GLY A 91 12.71 6.65 2.74
CA GLY A 91 14.01 5.99 2.59
C GLY A 91 13.94 4.71 1.77
N VAL A 92 13.00 3.82 2.09
CA VAL A 92 12.83 2.55 1.36
C VAL A 92 12.43 2.78 -0.09
N SER A 93 11.59 3.77 -0.37
CA SER A 93 11.19 4.13 -1.74
C SER A 93 12.38 4.62 -2.57
N PHE A 94 13.22 5.50 -2.02
CA PHE A 94 14.41 5.99 -2.73
C PHE A 94 15.42 4.88 -3.01
N VAL A 95 15.69 4.03 -2.00
CA VAL A 95 16.59 2.87 -2.18
C VAL A 95 16.03 1.91 -3.23
N PHE A 96 14.73 1.64 -3.19
CA PHE A 96 14.08 0.78 -4.18
C PHE A 96 14.18 1.32 -5.60
N ILE A 97 13.85 2.60 -5.81
CA ILE A 97 13.94 3.24 -7.13
C ILE A 97 15.39 3.22 -7.64
N PHE A 98 16.35 3.51 -6.77
CA PHE A 98 17.77 3.48 -7.13
C PHE A 98 18.21 2.08 -7.58
N LEU A 99 17.86 1.04 -6.82
CA LEU A 99 18.14 -0.35 -7.19
C LEU A 99 17.41 -0.76 -8.48
N PHE A 100 16.17 -0.29 -8.68
CA PHE A 100 15.41 -0.54 -9.89
C PHE A 100 16.09 0.03 -11.13
N PHE A 101 16.60 1.27 -11.06
CA PHE A 101 17.34 1.86 -12.16
C PHE A 101 18.67 1.16 -12.43
N ILE A 102 19.39 0.73 -11.39
CA ILE A 102 20.60 -0.08 -11.56
C ILE A 102 20.28 -1.40 -12.26
N PHE A 103 19.22 -2.08 -11.84
CA PHE A 103 18.77 -3.32 -12.46
C PHE A 103 18.43 -3.12 -13.95
N LEU A 104 17.61 -2.12 -14.28
CA LEU A 104 17.27 -1.82 -15.67
C LEU A 104 18.50 -1.41 -16.50
N GLY A 105 19.39 -0.60 -15.94
CA GLY A 105 20.64 -0.21 -16.57
C GLY A 105 21.54 -1.40 -16.87
N GLY A 106 21.70 -2.32 -15.91
CA GLY A 106 22.47 -3.56 -16.09
C GLY A 106 21.89 -4.44 -17.20
N VAL A 107 20.58 -4.64 -17.21
CA VAL A 107 19.89 -5.41 -18.27
C VAL A 107 20.09 -4.76 -19.65
N THR A 108 20.04 -3.43 -19.72
CA THR A 108 20.26 -2.68 -20.97
C THR A 108 21.71 -2.83 -21.46
N LEU A 109 22.70 -2.75 -20.58
CA LEU A 109 24.12 -2.90 -20.93
C LEU A 109 24.46 -4.32 -21.41
N LEU A 110 23.71 -5.33 -20.96
CA LEU A 110 23.84 -6.71 -21.42
C LEU A 110 23.19 -6.95 -22.81
N GLY A 111 22.62 -5.92 -23.44
CA GLY A 111 22.02 -6.01 -24.77
C GLY A 111 20.58 -6.56 -24.78
N TYR A 112 19.94 -6.70 -23.62
CA TYR A 112 18.53 -7.07 -23.56
C TYR A 112 17.66 -5.83 -23.83
N HIS A 113 16.94 -5.87 -24.95
CA HIS A 113 16.01 -4.79 -25.34
C HIS A 113 14.59 -4.99 -24.82
N THR A 114 14.27 -6.18 -24.33
CA THR A 114 12.96 -6.53 -23.78
C THR A 114 13.12 -7.21 -22.43
N VAL A 115 12.24 -6.84 -21.48
CA VAL A 115 12.20 -7.43 -20.14
C VAL A 115 10.84 -8.07 -19.95
N SER A 116 10.82 -9.34 -19.57
CA SER A 116 9.57 -10.02 -19.25
C SER A 116 8.90 -9.37 -18.04
N LEU A 117 7.60 -9.11 -18.15
CA LEU A 117 6.76 -8.53 -17.10
C LEU A 117 6.89 -9.28 -15.77
N LEU A 118 7.06 -10.61 -15.79
CA LEU A 118 7.22 -11.42 -14.58
C LEU A 118 8.41 -10.97 -13.72
N HIS A 119 9.53 -10.57 -14.34
CA HIS A 119 10.71 -10.11 -13.61
C HIS A 119 10.45 -8.78 -12.89
N LEU A 120 9.71 -7.88 -13.54
CA LEU A 120 9.29 -6.61 -12.95
C LEU A 120 8.29 -6.83 -11.80
N TRP A 121 7.37 -7.78 -11.97
CA TRP A 121 6.42 -8.16 -10.92
C TRP A 121 7.11 -8.72 -9.69
N ILE A 122 8.06 -9.64 -9.85
CA ILE A 122 8.85 -10.18 -8.73
C ILE A 122 9.59 -9.06 -8.01
N PHE A 123 10.21 -8.14 -8.75
CA PHE A 123 10.92 -7.00 -8.18
C PHE A 123 10.00 -6.06 -7.38
N ALA A 124 8.80 -5.78 -7.91
CA ALA A 124 7.79 -4.97 -7.23
C ALA A 124 7.24 -5.67 -5.98
N LEU A 125 6.97 -6.98 -6.04
CA LEU A 125 6.50 -7.75 -4.90
C LEU A 125 7.53 -7.74 -3.76
N LEU A 126 8.81 -7.87 -4.07
CA LEU A 126 9.89 -7.79 -3.08
C LEU A 126 9.86 -6.46 -2.30
N TYR A 127 9.59 -5.35 -2.99
CA TYR A 127 9.40 -4.06 -2.34
C TYR A 127 8.19 -4.02 -1.41
N PHE A 128 7.05 -4.58 -1.83
CA PHE A 128 5.86 -4.65 -0.98
C PHE A 128 6.10 -5.49 0.28
N PHE A 129 6.83 -6.60 0.18
CA PHE A 129 7.19 -7.41 1.35
C PHE A 129 8.13 -6.66 2.30
N ILE A 130 9.20 -6.06 1.78
CA ILE A 130 10.19 -5.32 2.60
C ILE A 130 9.52 -4.12 3.28
N SER A 131 8.72 -3.35 2.54
CA SER A 131 8.03 -2.18 3.08
C SER A 131 6.94 -2.57 4.10
N GLY A 132 6.20 -3.65 3.86
CA GLY A 132 5.19 -4.16 4.79
C GLY A 132 5.79 -4.66 6.11
N ILE A 133 6.83 -5.50 6.05
CA ILE A 133 7.53 -6.00 7.25
C ILE A 133 8.21 -4.85 7.99
N GLY A 134 8.91 -3.97 7.27
CA GLY A 134 9.61 -2.85 7.88
C GLY A 134 8.66 -1.83 8.52
N LEU A 135 7.45 -1.64 7.97
CA LEU A 135 6.41 -0.84 8.61
C LEU A 135 6.01 -1.42 9.96
N PHE A 136 5.83 -2.74 10.07
CA PHE A 136 5.46 -3.39 11.33
C PHE A 136 6.53 -3.18 12.42
N ILE A 137 7.81 -3.21 12.02
CA ILE A 137 8.94 -2.95 12.92
C ILE A 137 8.99 -1.48 13.36
N VAL A 138 8.81 -0.54 12.43
CA VAL A 138 8.87 0.90 12.72
C VAL A 138 7.69 1.36 13.55
N LYS A 139 6.49 0.79 13.34
CA LYS A 139 5.30 1.10 14.14
C LYS A 139 5.43 0.69 15.62
N ARG A 140 6.29 -0.28 15.93
CA ARG A 140 6.52 -0.78 17.30
C ARG A 140 7.57 0.04 18.07
N ARG A 141 8.19 1.05 17.45
CA ARG A 141 9.23 1.92 18.02
C ARG A 141 8.77 3.37 18.12
#